data_AF-A0A1B1V025-F1
#
_entry.id   AF-A0A1B1V025-F1
#
_cell.length_a   1.000
_cell.length_b   1.000
_cell.length_c   1.000
_cell.angle_alpha   90.00
_cell.angle_beta   90.00
_cell.angle_gamma   90.00
#
_symmetry.space_group_name_H-M   'P 1'
#
loop_
_entity.id
_entity.type
_entity.pdbx_description
1 polymer ?
#
loop_
_entity_poly.entity_id
_entity_poly.type
_entity_poly.pdbx_seq_one_letter_code
_entity_poly.pdbx_strand_id
1 'polypeptide(L)'
;ALQQAGSRTVPNAAPSMTTTGSAVAKTEKKQRKKAKSDLEAGGPKRPLNSWMAFRKHYNRVLAPHTQKAISGCLAQLWKADLFTAKWALLAKAYSVVRGCGEKKDAPLDDYFIICAPLIGVIPPEQYLEMMGWQVLPPQDGDPAKVPQLVRIFEPTLDCFDEEHTTTNLGVDDLVAACVAAGFGPQSN
;
A
#
# COMPACT_ATOMS: atom_id res chain seq x y z
N ALA A 1 53.20 -6.19 -71.94
CA ALA A 1 51.88 -6.67 -71.48
C ALA A 1 52.12 -7.76 -70.44
N LEU A 2 51.52 -7.63 -69.25
CA LEU A 2 51.90 -8.37 -68.04
C LEU A 2 51.77 -9.89 -68.19
N GLN A 3 52.69 -10.57 -67.50
CA GLN A 3 53.07 -11.97 -67.62
C GLN A 3 52.85 -12.67 -66.27
N GLN A 4 52.12 -13.79 -66.34
CA GLN A 4 52.24 -15.06 -65.61
C GLN A 4 52.39 -15.17 -64.07
N ALA A 5 51.72 -16.23 -63.60
CA ALA A 5 52.11 -17.21 -62.57
C ALA A 5 52.08 -16.78 -61.09
N GLY A 6 51.04 -17.26 -60.39
CA GLY A 6 50.95 -17.26 -58.93
C GLY A 6 51.72 -18.44 -58.31
N SER A 7 52.68 -18.10 -57.45
CA SER A 7 53.52 -19.04 -56.70
C SER A 7 53.05 -19.26 -55.26
N ARG A 8 53.25 -20.49 -54.79
CA ARG A 8 53.09 -21.05 -53.42
C ARG A 8 53.84 -20.29 -52.31
N THR A 9 53.36 -20.40 -51.06
CA THR A 9 54.09 -21.02 -49.90
C THR A 9 53.23 -21.14 -48.62
N VAL A 10 53.47 -22.22 -47.86
CA VAL A 10 53.09 -22.53 -46.44
C VAL A 10 54.33 -22.28 -45.53
N PRO A 11 54.39 -22.58 -44.21
CA PRO A 11 53.42 -22.73 -43.10
C PRO A 11 53.78 -21.85 -41.85
N ASN A 12 53.05 -21.90 -40.73
CA ASN A 12 53.68 -21.72 -39.40
C ASN A 12 52.87 -22.31 -38.22
N ALA A 13 53.58 -22.79 -37.21
CA ALA A 13 53.09 -23.46 -36.01
C ALA A 13 53.50 -22.69 -34.72
N ALA A 14 52.63 -22.81 -33.69
CA ALA A 14 52.84 -22.61 -32.24
C ALA A 14 53.12 -21.16 -31.72
N PRO A 15 53.01 -20.86 -30.39
CA PRO A 15 52.66 -21.70 -29.23
C PRO A 15 51.62 -21.09 -28.23
N SER A 16 51.27 -21.90 -27.22
CA SER A 16 50.50 -21.61 -26.01
C SER A 16 51.29 -20.80 -24.96
N MET A 17 50.67 -19.85 -24.24
CA MET A 17 51.06 -19.46 -22.88
C MET A 17 49.91 -18.83 -22.08
N THR A 18 49.75 -19.37 -20.87
CA THR A 18 48.87 -19.02 -19.76
C THR A 18 49.21 -17.66 -19.15
N THR A 19 48.23 -16.88 -18.69
CA THR A 19 48.36 -16.08 -17.45
C THR A 19 47.04 -15.43 -16.95
N THR A 20 46.80 -15.68 -15.66
CA THR A 20 46.23 -14.77 -14.66
C THR A 20 44.73 -14.51 -14.63
N GLY A 21 44.11 -15.08 -13.59
CA GLY A 21 42.73 -14.84 -13.20
C GLY A 21 42.46 -13.39 -12.81
N SER A 22 41.25 -12.93 -13.15
CA SER A 22 40.67 -11.71 -12.63
C SER A 22 39.51 -12.07 -11.70
N ALA A 23 39.60 -11.53 -10.50
CA ALA A 23 38.64 -11.65 -9.42
C ALA A 23 37.24 -11.17 -9.86
N VAL A 24 36.23 -12.01 -9.69
CA VAL A 24 34.83 -11.58 -9.71
C VAL A 24 34.40 -11.38 -8.25
N ALA A 25 34.01 -10.13 -7.99
CA ALA A 25 33.63 -9.60 -6.70
C ALA A 25 32.52 -10.44 -6.03
N LYS A 26 32.75 -10.82 -4.77
CA LYS A 26 31.73 -11.36 -3.89
C LYS A 26 30.69 -10.25 -3.63
N THR A 27 29.50 -10.39 -4.19
CA THR A 27 28.37 -9.54 -3.84
C THR A 27 27.95 -9.86 -2.40
N GLU A 28 28.22 -8.94 -1.49
CA GLU A 28 27.87 -9.05 -0.09
C GLU A 28 26.36 -9.19 0.07
N LYS A 29 25.93 -10.33 0.65
CA LYS A 29 24.56 -10.54 1.09
C LYS A 29 24.25 -9.51 2.18
N LYS A 30 23.50 -8.47 1.81
CA LYS A 30 22.95 -7.48 2.74
C LYS A 30 22.12 -8.21 3.80
N GLN A 31 22.71 -8.38 4.98
CA GLN A 31 22.10 -8.98 6.16
C GLN A 31 20.74 -8.30 6.42
N ARG A 32 19.70 -9.13 6.38
CA ARG A 32 18.34 -8.81 6.79
C ARG A 32 18.41 -8.36 8.27
N LYS A 33 18.23 -7.07 8.53
CA LYS A 33 18.21 -6.53 9.90
C LYS A 33 17.12 -7.26 10.69
N LYS A 34 17.58 -7.99 11.71
CA LYS A 34 16.79 -8.66 12.73
C LYS A 34 15.86 -7.63 13.39
N ALA A 35 14.59 -7.99 13.57
CA ALA A 35 13.60 -7.17 14.26
C ALA A 35 14.14 -6.75 15.63
N LYS A 36 14.24 -5.43 15.84
CA LYS A 36 14.65 -4.87 17.14
C LYS A 36 13.43 -4.98 18.05
N SER A 37 13.64 -5.72 19.13
CA SER A 37 12.76 -6.01 20.25
C SER A 37 11.94 -4.80 20.71
N ASP A 38 10.65 -5.06 20.97
CA ASP A 38 9.72 -4.23 21.74
C ASP A 38 10.26 -4.01 23.16
N LEU A 39 11.09 -2.99 23.32
CA LEU A 39 11.43 -2.38 24.59
C LEU A 39 11.12 -0.90 24.45
N GLU A 40 9.98 -0.50 25.03
CA GLU A 40 9.65 0.87 25.47
C GLU A 40 10.25 1.98 24.59
N ALA A 41 9.83 2.03 23.32
CA ALA A 41 10.14 3.15 22.44
C ALA A 41 9.25 4.34 22.82
N GLY A 42 9.59 5.02 23.92
CA GLY A 42 8.92 6.21 24.44
C GLY A 42 9.06 7.47 23.57
N GLY A 43 9.18 7.31 22.24
CA GLY A 43 9.19 8.39 21.26
C GLY A 43 7.87 8.42 20.47
N PRO A 44 7.55 9.56 19.82
CA PRO A 44 6.36 9.68 18.98
C PRO A 44 6.30 8.55 17.96
N LYS A 45 5.17 7.83 17.94
CA LYS A 45 4.94 6.78 16.95
C LYS A 45 4.83 7.42 15.57
N ARG A 46 5.33 6.70 14.55
CA ARG A 46 5.20 7.16 13.16
C ARG A 46 3.72 7.48 12.86
N PRO A 47 3.44 8.65 12.25
CA PRO A 47 2.07 9.04 11.93
C PRO A 47 1.44 8.03 10.97
N LEU A 48 0.12 7.88 11.07
CA LEU A 48 -0.65 7.07 10.14
C LEU A 48 -0.68 7.76 8.78
N ASN A 49 -0.53 6.98 7.72
CA ASN A 49 -0.68 7.43 6.34
C ASN A 49 -2.13 7.25 5.88
N SER A 50 -2.67 8.17 5.09
CA SER A 50 -4.04 8.11 4.55
C SER A 50 -4.31 6.82 3.78
N TRP A 51 -3.37 6.39 2.92
CA TRP A 51 -3.47 5.10 2.23
C TRP A 51 -3.52 3.91 3.20
N MET A 52 -2.79 3.97 4.32
CA MET A 52 -2.86 2.89 5.32
C MET A 52 -4.19 2.87 6.06
N ALA A 53 -4.81 4.03 6.26
CA ALA A 53 -6.15 4.14 6.83
C ALA A 53 -7.19 3.53 5.87
N PHE A 54 -7.21 3.99 4.62
CA PHE A 54 -8.06 3.45 3.55
C PHE A 54 -7.92 1.92 3.44
N ARG A 55 -6.68 1.45 3.34
CA ARG A 55 -6.37 0.04 3.17
C ARG A 55 -6.88 -0.80 4.33
N LYS A 56 -6.76 -0.30 5.57
CA LYS A 56 -7.25 -1.00 6.76
C LYS A 56 -8.78 -1.07 6.75
N HIS A 57 -9.45 0.04 6.43
CA HIS A 57 -10.91 0.13 6.46
C HIS A 57 -11.57 -0.80 5.42
N TYR A 58 -11.12 -0.74 4.16
CA TYR A 58 -11.71 -1.52 3.07
C TYR A 58 -11.08 -2.90 2.85
N ASN A 59 -10.13 -3.33 3.69
CA ASN A 59 -9.53 -4.66 3.52
C ASN A 59 -10.58 -5.77 3.47
N ARG A 60 -11.61 -5.65 4.32
CA ARG A 60 -12.68 -6.64 4.49
C ARG A 60 -13.54 -6.82 3.23
N VAL A 61 -13.61 -5.80 2.37
CA VAL A 61 -14.43 -5.78 1.15
C VAL A 61 -13.98 -6.86 0.15
N LEU A 62 -12.72 -7.26 0.24
CA LEU A 62 -12.10 -8.24 -0.67
C LEU A 62 -11.77 -9.55 0.04
N ALA A 63 -12.36 -9.82 1.21
CA ALA A 63 -12.27 -11.15 1.82
C ALA A 63 -13.07 -12.17 0.98
N PRO A 64 -12.63 -13.43 0.85
CA PRO A 64 -11.52 -14.07 1.55
C PRO A 64 -10.19 -14.12 0.75
N HIS A 65 -9.96 -13.20 -0.19
CA HIS A 65 -8.75 -13.23 -1.03
C HIS A 65 -7.45 -13.06 -0.21
N THR A 66 -6.31 -13.48 -0.77
CA THR A 66 -5.02 -13.34 -0.07
C THR A 66 -4.64 -11.88 0.11
N GLN A 67 -3.85 -11.55 1.15
CA GLN A 67 -3.38 -10.17 1.37
C GLN A 67 -2.65 -9.59 0.14
N LYS A 68 -1.88 -10.43 -0.57
CA LYS A 68 -1.14 -10.02 -1.77
C LYS A 68 -2.09 -9.59 -2.88
N ALA A 69 -3.14 -10.38 -3.13
CA ALA A 69 -4.20 -10.06 -4.08
C ALA A 69 -4.97 -8.80 -3.66
N ILE A 70 -5.46 -8.76 -2.42
CA ILE A 70 -6.20 -7.63 -1.85
C ILE A 70 -5.41 -6.32 -1.98
N SER A 71 -4.09 -6.34 -1.70
CA SER A 71 -3.27 -5.13 -1.78
C SER A 71 -3.20 -4.54 -3.19
N GLY A 72 -3.23 -5.37 -4.23
CA GLY A 72 -3.25 -4.92 -5.62
C GLY A 72 -4.59 -4.27 -5.98
N CYS A 73 -5.69 -4.91 -5.61
CA CYS A 73 -7.05 -4.39 -5.82
C CYS A 73 -7.28 -3.07 -5.08
N LEU A 74 -6.94 -2.99 -3.79
CA LEU A 74 -7.08 -1.74 -3.02
C LEU A 74 -6.27 -0.60 -3.63
N ALA A 75 -5.11 -0.88 -4.24
CA ALA A 75 -4.31 0.17 -4.88
C ALA A 75 -4.97 0.70 -6.15
N GLN A 76 -5.78 -0.10 -6.84
CA GLN A 76 -6.63 0.35 -7.95
C GLN A 76 -7.81 1.18 -7.42
N LEU A 77 -8.50 0.70 -6.39
CA LEU A 77 -9.61 1.42 -5.75
C LEU A 77 -9.17 2.80 -5.25
N TRP A 78 -8.00 2.90 -4.60
CA TRP A 78 -7.45 4.17 -4.11
C TRP A 78 -7.17 5.19 -5.21
N LYS A 79 -6.70 4.76 -6.38
CA LYS A 79 -6.46 5.67 -7.51
C LYS A 79 -7.76 6.30 -8.05
N ALA A 80 -8.87 5.61 -7.86
CA ALA A 80 -10.20 6.03 -8.29
C ALA A 80 -11.04 6.65 -7.16
N ASP A 81 -10.49 6.76 -5.95
CA ASP A 81 -11.21 7.25 -4.78
C ASP A 81 -11.40 8.77 -4.85
N LEU A 82 -12.65 9.22 -4.76
CA LEU A 82 -12.99 10.65 -4.81
C LEU A 82 -12.76 11.36 -3.46
N PHE A 83 -12.54 10.59 -2.39
CA PHE A 83 -12.59 11.07 -1.01
C PHE A 83 -11.24 10.97 -0.28
N THR A 84 -10.11 10.98 -1.02
CA THR A 84 -8.75 10.88 -0.46
C THR A 84 -8.45 11.93 0.63
N ALA A 85 -9.07 13.10 0.56
CA ALA A 85 -8.97 14.15 1.59
C ALA A 85 -9.54 13.70 2.96
N LYS A 86 -10.66 12.96 2.98
CA LYS A 86 -11.25 12.38 4.19
C LYS A 86 -10.30 11.40 4.86
N TRP A 87 -9.60 10.59 4.05
CA TRP A 87 -8.57 9.66 4.56
C TRP A 87 -7.35 10.37 5.14
N ALA A 88 -6.95 11.51 4.58
CA ALA A 88 -5.89 12.34 5.14
C ALA A 88 -6.31 12.94 6.50
N LEU A 89 -7.56 13.39 6.60
CA LEU A 89 -8.14 13.91 7.85
C LEU A 89 -8.16 12.84 8.95
N LEU A 90 -8.70 11.65 8.65
CA LEU A 90 -8.70 10.51 9.57
C LEU A 90 -7.29 10.10 10.02
N ALA A 91 -6.36 10.00 9.08
CA ALA A 91 -5.00 9.60 9.39
C ALA A 91 -4.29 10.61 10.31
N LYS A 92 -4.53 11.91 10.08
CA LYS A 92 -4.00 12.98 10.92
C LYS A 92 -4.62 12.96 12.32
N ALA A 93 -5.94 12.89 12.44
CA ALA A 93 -6.64 12.83 13.73
C ALA A 93 -6.23 11.59 14.54
N TYR A 94 -6.19 10.41 13.93
CA TYR A 94 -5.70 9.21 14.61
C TYR A 94 -4.25 9.34 15.10
N SER A 95 -3.38 10.00 14.34
CA SER A 95 -1.99 10.23 14.75
C SER A 95 -1.90 11.11 16.01
N VAL A 96 -2.83 12.06 16.17
CA VAL A 96 -2.96 12.88 17.38
C VAL A 96 -3.48 12.04 18.55
N VAL A 97 -4.62 11.36 18.37
CA VAL A 97 -5.27 10.56 19.42
C VAL A 97 -4.36 9.46 19.96
N ARG A 98 -3.67 8.74 19.07
CA ARG A 98 -2.75 7.67 19.48
C ARG A 98 -1.53 8.20 20.23
N GLY A 99 -1.09 9.43 19.92
CA GLY A 99 0.09 10.06 20.52
C GLY A 99 1.28 9.11 20.67
N CYS A 100 1.83 9.05 21.88
CA CYS A 100 2.89 8.10 22.27
C CYS A 100 2.35 6.75 22.79
N GLY A 101 1.03 6.57 22.95
CA GLY A 101 0.37 5.37 23.51
C GLY A 101 0.47 4.12 22.63
N GLU A 102 0.37 2.92 23.21
CA GLU A 102 0.53 1.66 22.48
C GLU A 102 -0.59 1.42 21.44
N LYS A 103 -0.35 0.51 20.49
CA LYS A 103 -1.39 0.16 19.51
C LYS A 103 -2.61 -0.49 20.17
N LYS A 104 -2.42 -1.19 21.30
CA LYS A 104 -3.51 -1.79 22.08
C LYS A 104 -4.39 -0.73 22.74
N ASP A 105 -3.85 0.46 23.02
CA ASP A 105 -4.58 1.54 23.71
C ASP A 105 -5.41 2.38 22.73
N ALA A 106 -5.16 2.25 21.43
CA ALA A 106 -5.92 2.91 20.37
C ALA A 106 -6.04 1.98 19.15
N PRO A 107 -6.91 0.95 19.17
CA PRO A 107 -7.13 0.09 18.02
C PRO A 107 -7.72 0.88 16.84
N LEU A 108 -7.13 0.69 15.65
CA LEU A 108 -7.53 1.44 14.47
C LEU A 108 -8.95 1.08 13.97
N ASP A 109 -9.44 -0.12 14.26
CA ASP A 109 -10.80 -0.53 13.91
C ASP A 109 -11.84 0.26 14.74
N ASP A 110 -11.63 0.35 16.06
CA ASP A 110 -12.50 1.10 16.97
C ASP A 110 -12.50 2.61 16.66
N TYR A 111 -11.34 3.16 16.30
CA TYR A 111 -11.22 4.53 15.80
C TYR A 111 -12.13 4.78 14.59
N PHE A 112 -12.15 3.85 13.63
CA PHE A 112 -13.00 4.02 12.44
C PHE A 112 -14.48 3.92 12.75
N ILE A 113 -14.88 3.11 13.74
CA ILE A 113 -16.28 3.05 14.18
C ILE A 113 -16.76 4.42 14.68
N ILE A 114 -15.87 5.17 15.36
CA ILE A 114 -16.19 6.50 15.89
C ILE A 114 -16.12 7.56 14.78
N CYS A 115 -15.00 7.66 14.07
CA CYS A 115 -14.72 8.84 13.24
C CYS A 115 -15.15 8.71 11.78
N ALA A 116 -15.17 7.52 11.19
CA ALA A 116 -15.46 7.37 9.77
C ALA A 116 -16.90 7.84 9.41
N PRO A 117 -17.95 7.54 10.22
CA PRO A 117 -19.29 8.04 9.97
C PRO A 117 -19.43 9.56 10.12
N LEU A 118 -18.68 10.19 11.05
CA LEU A 118 -18.78 11.62 11.33
C LEU A 118 -18.41 12.50 10.13
N ILE A 119 -17.50 12.01 9.29
CA ILE A 119 -17.10 12.69 8.05
C ILE A 119 -17.65 11.98 6.82
N GLY A 120 -18.67 11.12 6.97
CA GLY A 120 -19.33 10.42 5.87
C GLY A 120 -18.39 9.63 4.97
N VAL A 121 -17.46 8.86 5.55
CA VAL A 121 -16.77 7.81 4.79
C VAL A 121 -17.77 6.71 4.45
N ILE A 122 -17.77 6.30 3.18
CA ILE A 122 -18.67 5.24 2.71
C ILE A 122 -18.40 3.94 3.48
N PRO A 123 -19.43 3.27 4.03
CA PRO A 123 -19.25 1.99 4.70
C PRO A 123 -18.64 0.93 3.77
N PRO A 124 -17.80 0.01 4.28
CA PRO A 124 -17.18 -1.04 3.46
C PRO A 124 -18.17 -1.85 2.64
N GLU A 125 -19.36 -2.10 3.19
CA GLU A 125 -20.41 -2.90 2.59
C GLU A 125 -21.03 -2.23 1.35
N GLN A 126 -20.94 -0.91 1.23
CA GLN A 126 -21.53 -0.12 0.14
C GLN A 126 -20.48 0.43 -0.83
N TYR A 127 -19.20 0.44 -0.44
CA TYR A 127 -18.13 1.10 -1.17
C TYR A 127 -18.01 0.68 -2.63
N LEU A 128 -17.99 -0.62 -2.92
CA LEU A 128 -17.83 -1.09 -4.30
C LEU A 128 -18.99 -0.64 -5.18
N GLU A 129 -20.22 -0.81 -4.71
CA GLU A 129 -21.43 -0.43 -5.45
C GLU A 129 -21.47 1.07 -5.74
N MET A 130 -21.31 1.89 -4.71
CA MET A 130 -21.34 3.35 -4.85
C MET A 130 -20.18 3.88 -5.70
N MET A 131 -19.02 3.24 -5.64
CA MET A 131 -17.85 3.61 -6.44
C MET A 131 -17.84 2.96 -7.84
N GLY A 132 -18.92 2.26 -8.22
CA GLY A 132 -19.10 1.66 -9.54
C GLY A 132 -18.15 0.50 -9.84
N TRP A 133 -17.78 -0.28 -8.84
CA TRP A 133 -16.92 -1.44 -8.94
C TRP A 133 -17.67 -2.75 -8.77
N GLN A 134 -17.26 -3.74 -9.55
CA GLN A 134 -17.62 -5.14 -9.35
C GLN A 134 -16.36 -5.98 -9.17
N VAL A 135 -16.39 -6.92 -8.24
CA VAL A 135 -15.33 -7.90 -8.01
C VAL A 135 -15.72 -9.19 -8.71
N LEU A 136 -14.97 -9.58 -9.73
CA LEU A 136 -15.13 -10.86 -10.41
C LEU A 136 -14.08 -11.88 -9.89
N PRO A 137 -14.35 -13.18 -10.04
CA PRO A 137 -13.39 -14.21 -9.69
C PRO A 137 -12.04 -14.01 -10.40
N PRO A 138 -10.94 -14.52 -9.81
CA PRO A 138 -9.65 -14.54 -10.48
C PRO A 138 -9.75 -15.19 -11.85
N GLN A 139 -8.98 -14.68 -12.80
CA GLN A 139 -8.90 -15.26 -14.13
C GLN A 139 -8.31 -16.68 -14.05
N ASP A 140 -8.87 -17.61 -14.83
CA ASP A 140 -8.33 -18.96 -14.92
C ASP A 140 -6.85 -18.94 -15.32
N GLY A 141 -6.04 -19.66 -14.55
CA GLY A 141 -4.59 -19.71 -14.76
C GLY A 141 -3.79 -18.60 -14.08
N ASP A 142 -4.41 -17.63 -13.37
CA ASP A 142 -3.65 -16.68 -12.54
C ASP A 142 -3.08 -17.37 -11.29
N PRO A 143 -1.75 -17.56 -11.19
CA PRO A 143 -1.13 -18.19 -10.02
C PRO A 143 -1.29 -17.36 -8.74
N ALA A 144 -1.53 -16.05 -8.85
CA ALA A 144 -1.71 -15.17 -7.72
C ALA A 144 -3.17 -15.12 -7.21
N LYS A 145 -4.11 -15.74 -7.94
CA LYS A 145 -5.55 -15.77 -7.63
C LYS A 145 -6.10 -14.37 -7.29
N VAL A 146 -5.68 -13.37 -8.06
CA VAL A 146 -6.08 -11.97 -7.87
C VAL A 146 -7.47 -11.79 -8.46
N PRO A 147 -8.45 -11.31 -7.68
CA PRO A 147 -9.77 -11.02 -8.23
C PRO A 147 -9.69 -9.86 -9.22
N GLN A 148 -10.59 -9.88 -10.19
CA GLN A 148 -10.65 -8.84 -11.21
C GLN A 148 -11.58 -7.72 -10.74
N LEU A 149 -11.10 -6.48 -10.77
CA LEU A 149 -11.93 -5.30 -10.53
C LEU A 149 -12.43 -4.77 -11.88
N VAL A 150 -13.74 -4.76 -12.06
CA VAL A 150 -14.39 -4.24 -13.26
C VAL A 150 -15.15 -2.98 -12.90
N ARG A 151 -14.93 -1.91 -13.68
CA ARG A 151 -15.67 -0.66 -13.56
C ARG A 151 -17.01 -0.81 -14.30
N ILE A 152 -18.11 -0.66 -13.57
CA ILE A 152 -19.48 -0.72 -14.11
C ILE A 152 -19.95 0.68 -14.52
N PHE A 153 -19.59 1.68 -13.72
CA PHE A 153 -19.76 3.09 -14.04
C PHE A 153 -18.69 3.91 -13.32
N GLU A 154 -18.49 5.15 -13.74
CA GLU A 154 -17.57 6.07 -13.08
C GLU A 154 -18.37 7.17 -12.39
N PRO A 155 -18.44 7.18 -11.05
CA PRO A 155 -19.19 8.20 -10.34
C PRO A 155 -18.49 9.56 -10.42
N THR A 156 -19.28 10.62 -10.39
CA THR A 156 -18.82 11.98 -10.06
C THR A 156 -19.26 12.33 -8.65
N LEU A 157 -18.81 13.46 -8.10
CA LEU A 157 -19.25 13.90 -6.77
C LEU A 157 -20.77 14.11 -6.68
N ASP A 158 -21.43 14.46 -7.79
CA ASP A 158 -22.89 14.67 -7.84
C ASP A 158 -23.70 13.37 -7.69
N CYS A 159 -23.04 12.21 -7.77
CA CYS A 159 -23.67 10.91 -7.53
C CYS A 159 -23.84 10.58 -6.04
N PHE A 160 -23.33 11.41 -5.13
CA PHE A 160 -23.29 11.15 -3.70
C PHE A 160 -24.04 12.22 -2.92
N ASP A 161 -24.69 11.79 -1.84
CA ASP A 161 -25.35 12.69 -0.90
C ASP A 161 -24.35 13.63 -0.21
N GLU A 162 -24.88 14.75 0.31
CA GLU A 162 -24.08 15.80 0.96
C GLU A 162 -23.22 15.27 2.12
N GLU A 163 -23.70 14.23 2.83
CA GLU A 163 -22.95 13.54 3.88
C GLU A 163 -21.61 12.97 3.40
N HIS A 164 -21.57 12.49 2.15
CA HIS A 164 -20.37 11.90 1.55
C HIS A 164 -19.52 12.92 0.82
N THR A 165 -20.06 14.05 0.37
CA THR A 165 -19.30 15.04 -0.42
C THR A 165 -18.74 16.16 0.44
N THR A 166 -19.36 16.47 1.57
CA THR A 166 -18.96 17.59 2.44
C THR A 166 -18.63 17.14 3.86
N THR A 167 -17.83 17.94 4.55
CA THR A 167 -17.68 17.87 6.01
C THR A 167 -17.19 19.23 6.51
N ASN A 168 -17.74 19.68 7.63
CA ASN A 168 -17.28 20.86 8.36
C ASN A 168 -16.39 20.49 9.55
N LEU A 169 -16.10 19.19 9.76
CA LEU A 169 -15.30 18.70 10.87
C LEU A 169 -13.81 18.73 10.52
N GLY A 170 -13.03 19.30 11.42
CA GLY A 170 -11.58 19.33 11.38
C GLY A 170 -10.95 18.18 12.18
N VAL A 171 -9.63 18.23 12.29
CA VAL A 171 -8.84 17.26 13.06
C VAL A 171 -9.25 17.29 14.53
N ASP A 172 -9.39 18.49 15.10
CA ASP A 172 -9.67 18.68 16.51
C ASP A 172 -11.07 18.18 16.89
N ASP A 173 -12.05 18.32 15.99
CA ASP A 173 -13.40 17.78 16.18
C ASP A 173 -13.39 16.24 16.26
N LEU A 174 -12.62 15.59 15.39
CA LEU A 174 -12.47 14.14 15.41
C LEU A 174 -11.73 13.65 16.66
N VAL A 175 -10.71 14.39 17.11
CA VAL A 175 -10.01 14.10 18.37
C VAL A 175 -10.96 14.25 19.55
N ALA A 176 -11.76 15.32 19.58
CA ALA A 176 -12.76 15.54 20.63
C ALA A 176 -13.82 14.43 20.66
N ALA A 177 -14.28 13.96 19.50
CA ALA A 177 -15.20 12.84 19.39
C ALA A 177 -14.60 11.53 19.96
N CYS A 178 -13.32 11.25 19.67
CA CYS A 178 -12.62 10.12 20.28
C CYS A 178 -12.53 10.23 21.80
N VAL A 179 -12.14 11.39 22.33
CA VAL A 179 -12.04 11.62 23.78
C VAL A 179 -13.40 11.46 24.45
N ALA A 180 -14.47 12.02 23.86
CA ALA A 180 -15.84 11.89 24.37
C ALA A 180 -16.32 10.42 24.39
N ALA A 181 -15.86 9.61 23.44
CA ALA A 181 -16.12 8.17 23.39
C ALA A 181 -15.20 7.34 24.32
N GLY A 182 -14.29 7.97 25.06
CA GLY A 182 -13.31 7.28 25.91
C GLY A 182 -12.21 6.55 25.13
N PHE A 183 -12.01 6.89 23.85
CA PHE A 183 -11.04 6.24 22.98
C PHE A 183 -9.66 6.90 23.06
N GLY A 184 -8.62 6.07 23.19
CA GLY A 184 -7.22 6.49 23.24
C GLY A 184 -6.56 6.19 24.59
N PRO A 185 -5.25 6.45 24.73
CA PRO A 185 -4.52 6.23 25.97
C PRO A 185 -5.11 7.12 27.08
N GLN A 186 -5.71 6.49 28.07
CA GLN A 186 -6.20 7.16 29.27
C GLN A 186 -4.99 7.63 30.08
N SER A 187 -4.89 8.92 30.35
CA SER A 187 -3.95 9.43 31.35
C SER A 187 -4.47 9.01 32.73
N ASN A 188 -3.80 8.01 33.32
CA ASN A 188 -3.91 7.76 34.77
C ASN A 188 -3.34 8.94 35.55
#